data_AF-A0A1L9TYY0-F1
#
_entry.id   AF-A0A1L9TYY0-F1
#
_cell.length_a   1.000
_cell.length_b   1.000
_cell.length_c   1.000
_cell.angle_alpha   90.00
_cell.angle_beta   90.00
_cell.angle_gamma   90.00
#
_symmetry.space_group_name_H-M   'P 1'
#
loop_
_entity.id
_entity.type
_entity.pdbx_description
1 polymer ?
#
loop_
_entity_poly.entity_id
_entity_poly.type
_entity_poly.pdbx_seq_one_letter_code
_entity_poly.pdbx_strand_id
1 'polypeptide(L)'
;MPPSRRRGGNTASSRSNQPVLSFGAKSRVTKPSAAPSPSEKAKDLEPLVANVPEADTLKDVPQSKDVQPSQPHVAELAVRSQAKAETQQPLLEVDKKATKITQKQLQEYWNKEEAKSRGPRVHHQDLGLDEKILRHFDLSSQYGPCIGIARLKRWRRAESLSLNPPLEVLSVLLKKEGAIGQRAYIDELMS
;
A
#
# COMPACT_ATOMS: atom_id res chain seq x y z
N MET A 1 2.87 47.98 25.62
CA MET A 1 2.72 48.92 24.49
C MET A 1 3.20 48.22 23.22
N PRO A 2 2.42 48.18 22.12
CA PRO A 2 2.87 47.57 20.88
C PRO A 2 3.74 48.55 20.06
N PRO A 3 4.74 48.08 19.29
CA PRO A 3 5.59 48.98 18.51
C PRO A 3 4.89 49.53 17.27
N SER A 4 5.22 50.79 16.95
CA SER A 4 4.67 51.61 15.87
C SER A 4 4.99 51.06 14.47
N ARG A 5 3.95 50.91 13.62
CA ARG A 5 4.06 50.45 12.23
C ARG A 5 4.40 51.62 11.32
N ARG A 6 5.62 51.64 10.75
CA ARG A 6 5.99 52.58 9.68
C ARG A 6 5.14 52.32 8.44
N ARG A 7 4.36 53.33 8.05
CA ARG A 7 3.63 53.43 6.78
C ARG A 7 4.55 54.11 5.77
N GLY A 8 4.77 53.50 4.61
CA GLY A 8 5.44 54.16 3.49
C GLY A 8 6.01 53.17 2.49
N GLY A 9 5.41 53.08 1.30
CA GLY A 9 6.03 52.42 0.15
C GLY A 9 5.03 51.76 -0.80
N ASN A 10 4.24 52.57 -1.52
CA ASN A 10 3.70 52.10 -2.80
C ASN A 10 4.88 51.94 -3.76
N THR A 11 5.32 50.70 -3.99
CA THR A 11 6.07 50.35 -5.18
C THR A 11 5.36 49.18 -5.82
N ALA A 12 4.76 49.45 -6.98
CA ALA A 12 4.09 48.49 -7.84
C ALA A 12 4.88 47.18 -7.93
N SER A 13 4.33 46.13 -7.31
CA SER A 13 4.82 44.77 -7.50
C SER A 13 4.53 44.39 -8.95
N SER A 14 5.58 44.46 -9.77
CA SER A 14 5.85 43.62 -10.94
C SER A 14 4.70 42.67 -11.26
N ARG A 15 3.93 43.00 -12.30
CA ARG A 15 3.00 42.10 -12.99
C ARG A 15 3.67 40.74 -13.18
N SER A 16 3.25 39.74 -12.42
CA SER A 16 3.57 38.35 -12.75
C SER A 16 2.87 38.01 -14.05
N ASN A 17 3.61 37.79 -15.13
CA ASN A 17 3.10 37.31 -16.42
C ASN A 17 2.64 35.83 -16.37
N GLN A 18 2.22 35.35 -15.20
CA GLN A 18 1.71 33.99 -15.04
C GLN A 18 0.19 34.05 -15.26
N PRO A 19 -0.36 33.36 -16.29
CA PRO A 19 -1.79 33.34 -16.50
C PRO A 19 -2.47 32.59 -15.33
N VAL A 20 -3.43 33.26 -14.70
CA VAL A 20 -4.29 32.64 -13.68
C VAL A 20 -5.22 31.65 -14.39
N LEU A 21 -5.10 30.37 -14.08
CA LEU A 21 -5.99 29.34 -14.60
C LEU A 21 -7.40 29.52 -14.00
N SER A 22 -8.34 29.99 -14.82
CA SER A 22 -9.74 30.13 -14.43
C SER A 22 -10.49 28.81 -14.63
N PHE A 23 -10.89 28.14 -13.54
CA PHE A 23 -11.85 27.03 -13.58
C PHE A 23 -13.28 27.57 -13.55
N GLY A 24 -13.71 28.20 -14.65
CA GLY A 24 -15.11 28.56 -14.85
C GLY A 24 -15.90 27.34 -15.36
N ALA A 25 -17.22 27.32 -15.11
CA ALA A 25 -18.16 26.23 -15.47
C ALA A 25 -18.20 25.83 -16.97
N LYS A 26 -17.38 26.45 -17.82
CA LYS A 26 -17.22 26.18 -19.25
C LYS A 26 -15.95 25.39 -19.59
N SER A 27 -15.07 25.08 -18.61
CA SER A 27 -13.91 24.20 -18.83
C SER A 27 -14.32 22.73 -18.81
N ARG A 28 -15.23 22.32 -19.70
CA ARG A 28 -15.52 20.91 -19.96
C ARG A 28 -14.50 20.43 -20.98
N VAL A 29 -13.53 19.64 -20.51
CA VAL A 29 -12.56 18.93 -21.35
C VAL A 29 -13.32 17.97 -22.27
N THR A 30 -13.52 18.36 -23.53
CA THR A 30 -14.08 17.49 -24.56
C THR A 30 -12.94 16.72 -25.23
N LYS A 31 -12.90 15.41 -25.05
CA LYS A 31 -12.08 14.51 -25.88
C LYS A 31 -12.52 14.67 -27.35
N PRO A 32 -11.61 14.83 -28.33
CA PRO A 32 -12.00 14.81 -29.72
C PRO A 32 -12.22 13.35 -30.15
N SER A 33 -13.46 13.00 -30.49
CA SER A 33 -13.79 11.82 -31.27
C SER A 33 -14.39 12.32 -32.59
N ALA A 34 -13.64 12.14 -33.69
CA ALA A 34 -14.14 12.26 -35.06
C ALA A 34 -15.21 11.16 -35.30
N ALA A 35 -16.32 11.29 -36.02
CA ALA A 35 -16.94 12.29 -36.90
C ALA A 35 -18.49 12.00 -36.93
N PRO A 36 -19.35 12.80 -37.60
CA PRO A 36 -20.81 12.74 -37.46
C PRO A 36 -21.53 11.95 -38.57
N SER A 37 -22.71 11.38 -38.27
CA SER A 37 -23.76 11.07 -39.25
C SER A 37 -25.15 11.42 -38.68
N PRO A 38 -26.15 11.82 -39.51
CA PRO A 38 -27.37 12.47 -39.06
C PRO A 38 -28.60 11.54 -38.95
N SER A 39 -29.59 11.99 -38.15
CA SER A 39 -31.02 11.59 -38.07
C SER A 39 -31.32 10.13 -37.67
N GLU A 40 -32.19 9.81 -36.72
CA GLU A 40 -33.62 10.15 -36.63
C GLU A 40 -34.18 10.13 -35.19
N LYS A 41 -35.42 10.63 -35.07
CA LYS A 41 -36.21 10.95 -33.86
C LYS A 41 -36.71 9.74 -33.06
N ALA A 42 -36.78 9.88 -31.73
CA ALA A 42 -37.88 9.43 -30.85
C ALA A 42 -37.60 9.96 -29.41
N LYS A 43 -38.38 10.92 -28.92
CA LYS A 43 -39.57 10.79 -28.05
C LYS A 43 -39.25 10.59 -26.55
N ASP A 44 -39.70 11.61 -25.81
CA ASP A 44 -40.23 11.67 -24.44
C ASP A 44 -39.33 11.41 -23.23
N LEU A 45 -39.30 12.48 -22.41
CA LEU A 45 -38.79 12.58 -21.06
C LEU A 45 -39.90 12.19 -20.09
N GLU A 46 -39.64 11.23 -19.20
CA GLU A 46 -40.36 11.07 -17.93
C GLU A 46 -39.34 10.81 -16.81
N PRO A 47 -39.40 11.53 -15.67
CA PRO A 47 -38.48 11.34 -14.55
C PRO A 47 -39.00 10.25 -13.62
N LEU A 48 -38.27 9.14 -13.49
CA LEU A 48 -38.64 8.09 -12.55
C LEU A 48 -38.18 8.46 -11.13
N VAL A 49 -39.20 8.72 -10.33
CA VAL A 49 -39.26 9.04 -8.91
C VAL A 49 -38.43 8.08 -8.04
N ALA A 50 -37.88 8.67 -6.97
CA ALA A 50 -37.20 8.03 -5.87
C ALA A 50 -38.03 6.90 -5.24
N ASN A 51 -37.36 5.81 -4.89
CA ASN A 51 -37.86 4.88 -3.88
C ASN A 51 -36.71 4.49 -2.95
N VAL A 52 -36.62 5.24 -1.84
CA VAL A 52 -35.86 4.89 -0.64
C VAL A 52 -36.87 4.28 0.33
N PRO A 53 -36.67 3.04 0.81
CA PRO A 53 -37.26 2.63 2.06
C PRO A 53 -36.27 2.90 3.22
N GLU A 54 -36.62 3.91 4.03
CA GLU A 54 -36.37 3.93 5.49
C GLU A 54 -37.11 2.71 6.08
N ALA A 55 -36.65 1.98 7.10
CA ALA A 55 -36.36 2.37 8.48
C ALA A 55 -35.81 1.10 9.18
N ASP A 56 -34.84 1.18 10.08
CA ASP A 56 -34.99 1.04 11.55
C ASP A 56 -33.80 0.13 11.97
N THR A 57 -33.07 0.26 13.08
CA THR A 57 -33.20 0.98 14.35
C THR A 57 -31.82 0.97 15.01
N LEU A 58 -31.49 2.05 15.73
CA LEU A 58 -30.38 2.09 16.68
C LEU A 58 -30.76 1.28 17.93
N LYS A 59 -30.04 0.20 18.28
CA LYS A 59 -29.89 -0.28 19.66
C LYS A 59 -28.55 -0.98 19.91
N ASP A 60 -27.85 -0.42 20.90
CA ASP A 60 -26.93 -1.01 21.87
C ASP A 60 -25.69 -1.83 21.45
N VAL A 61 -24.55 -1.28 21.88
CA VAL A 61 -23.27 -1.97 22.08
C VAL A 61 -23.38 -2.86 23.32
N PRO A 62 -22.96 -4.14 23.21
CA PRO A 62 -21.96 -4.64 24.14
C PRO A 62 -20.77 -5.27 23.42
N GLN A 63 -19.60 -4.97 23.96
CA GLN A 63 -18.32 -5.58 23.58
C GLN A 63 -18.35 -7.10 23.81
N SER A 64 -18.18 -7.85 22.73
CA SER A 64 -17.45 -9.14 22.74
C SER A 64 -16.77 -9.28 21.38
N LYS A 65 -15.44 -9.12 21.35
CA LYS A 65 -14.63 -9.37 20.14
C LYS A 65 -14.44 -10.89 19.97
N ASP A 66 -15.53 -11.60 19.72
CA ASP A 66 -15.44 -12.94 19.14
C ASP A 66 -15.36 -12.76 17.63
N VAL A 67 -14.13 -12.79 17.10
CA VAL A 67 -13.88 -12.78 15.65
C VAL A 67 -14.34 -14.12 15.09
N GLN A 68 -15.62 -14.19 14.73
CA GLN A 68 -16.16 -15.19 13.81
C GLN A 68 -15.34 -15.14 12.51
N PRO A 69 -15.04 -16.29 11.86
CA PRO A 69 -14.24 -16.30 10.65
C PRO A 69 -15.06 -15.72 9.49
N SER A 70 -14.95 -14.41 9.31
CA SER A 70 -15.40 -13.72 8.09
C SER A 70 -14.65 -14.32 6.90
N GLN A 71 -15.33 -14.48 5.77
CA GLN A 71 -14.74 -14.96 4.53
C GLN A 71 -13.42 -14.24 4.23
N PRO A 72 -12.39 -14.96 3.73
CA PRO A 72 -11.08 -14.36 3.47
C PRO A 72 -11.23 -13.23 2.45
N HIS A 73 -10.61 -12.09 2.75
CA HIS A 73 -10.67 -10.91 1.90
C HIS A 73 -10.08 -11.23 0.51
N VAL A 74 -10.64 -10.65 -0.56
CA VAL A 74 -10.24 -10.95 -1.95
C VAL A 74 -8.74 -10.77 -2.17
N ALA A 75 -8.14 -9.72 -1.59
CA ALA A 75 -6.70 -9.49 -1.67
C ALA A 75 -5.89 -10.61 -0.99
N GLU A 76 -6.36 -11.15 0.14
CA GLU A 76 -5.69 -12.26 0.84
C GLU A 76 -5.63 -13.52 -0.03
N LEU A 77 -6.75 -13.84 -0.70
CA LEU A 77 -6.84 -14.97 -1.61
C LEU A 77 -5.88 -14.81 -2.80
N ALA A 78 -5.80 -13.60 -3.36
CA ALA A 78 -4.87 -13.29 -4.44
C ALA A 78 -3.41 -13.41 -4.00
N VAL A 79 -3.06 -12.92 -2.81
CA VAL A 79 -1.70 -13.06 -2.27
C VAL A 79 -1.36 -14.52 -2.00
N ARG A 80 -2.31 -15.29 -1.45
CA ARG A 80 -2.12 -16.72 -1.16
C ARG A 80 -1.92 -17.55 -2.43
N SER A 81 -2.65 -17.25 -3.50
CA SER A 81 -2.47 -17.96 -4.78
C SER A 81 -1.11 -17.65 -5.41
N GLN A 82 -0.67 -16.39 -5.35
CA GLN A 82 0.67 -15.99 -5.79
C GLN A 82 1.76 -16.70 -4.99
N ALA A 83 1.66 -16.73 -3.66
CA ALA A 83 2.65 -17.40 -2.81
C ALA A 83 2.78 -18.88 -3.18
N LYS A 84 1.65 -19.59 -3.39
CA LYS A 84 1.66 -21.00 -3.82
C LYS A 84 2.36 -21.18 -5.17
N ALA A 85 2.09 -20.32 -6.14
CA ALA A 85 2.71 -20.40 -7.46
C ALA A 85 4.23 -20.22 -7.39
N GLU A 86 4.73 -19.31 -6.55
CA GLU A 86 6.16 -19.09 -6.38
C GLU A 86 6.85 -20.22 -5.59
N THR A 87 6.19 -20.82 -4.59
CA THR A 87 6.75 -21.97 -3.85
C THR A 87 6.85 -23.23 -4.73
N GLN A 88 6.00 -23.37 -5.74
CA GLN A 88 6.06 -24.47 -6.71
C GLN A 88 7.20 -24.31 -7.73
N GLN A 89 7.82 -23.14 -7.81
CA GLN A 89 8.98 -22.96 -8.69
C GLN A 89 10.18 -23.78 -8.20
N PRO A 90 11.03 -24.27 -9.11
CA PRO A 90 12.17 -25.07 -8.75
C PRO A 90 13.12 -24.29 -7.82
N LEU A 91 13.64 -24.98 -6.80
CA LEU A 91 14.57 -24.41 -5.84
C LEU A 91 15.83 -23.89 -6.55
N LEU A 92 15.97 -22.57 -6.56
CA LEU A 92 17.13 -21.87 -7.10
C LEU A 92 18.32 -22.06 -6.15
N GLU A 93 19.53 -21.79 -6.65
CA GLU A 93 20.74 -21.83 -5.81
C GLU A 93 20.63 -20.90 -4.60
N VAL A 94 19.90 -19.81 -4.76
CA VAL A 94 19.73 -18.79 -3.72
C VAL A 94 18.81 -19.27 -2.60
N ASP A 95 17.87 -20.18 -2.91
CA ASP A 95 17.04 -20.82 -1.89
C ASP A 95 17.88 -21.76 -1.03
N LYS A 96 18.78 -22.51 -1.67
CA LYS A 96 19.73 -23.37 -0.95
C LYS A 96 20.62 -22.56 -0.03
N LYS A 97 21.02 -21.35 -0.43
CA LYS A 97 21.78 -20.42 0.43
C LYS A 97 20.90 -19.91 1.57
N ALA A 98 19.66 -19.53 1.31
CA ALA A 98 18.73 -19.04 2.33
C ALA A 98 18.39 -20.10 3.38
N THR A 99 18.16 -21.37 2.99
CA THR A 99 17.86 -22.47 3.92
C THR A 99 19.01 -22.73 4.90
N LYS A 100 20.26 -22.45 4.50
CA LYS A 100 21.44 -22.60 5.37
C LYS A 100 21.57 -21.51 6.44
N ILE A 101 20.77 -20.44 6.37
CA ILE A 101 20.87 -19.31 7.30
C ILE A 101 20.38 -19.69 8.70
N THR A 102 21.27 -19.52 9.67
CA THR A 102 21.04 -19.84 11.08
C THR A 102 20.31 -18.69 11.80
N GLN A 103 19.60 -18.98 12.90
CA GLN A 103 18.93 -17.95 13.71
C GLN A 103 19.90 -16.86 14.23
N LYS A 104 21.14 -17.22 14.58
CA LYS A 104 22.17 -16.24 15.01
C LYS A 104 22.45 -15.19 13.93
N GLN A 105 22.54 -15.62 12.67
CA GLN A 105 22.76 -14.72 11.53
C GLN A 105 21.57 -13.77 11.33
N LEU A 106 20.35 -14.26 11.53
CA LEU A 106 19.14 -13.40 11.50
C LEU A 106 19.18 -12.33 12.60
N GLN A 107 19.62 -12.70 13.80
CA GLN A 107 19.75 -11.77 14.91
C GLN A 107 20.86 -10.74 14.66
N GLU A 108 22.02 -11.16 14.16
CA GLU A 108 23.09 -10.26 13.76
C GLU A 108 22.66 -9.29 12.66
N TYR A 109 21.93 -9.77 11.66
CA TYR A 109 21.35 -8.93 10.61
C TYR A 109 20.40 -7.89 11.20
N TRP A 110 19.47 -8.30 12.06
CA TRP A 110 18.51 -7.38 12.68
C TRP A 110 19.22 -6.32 13.55
N ASN A 111 20.21 -6.74 14.34
CA ASN A 111 21.00 -5.82 15.17
C ASN A 111 21.75 -4.79 14.32
N LYS A 112 22.27 -5.18 13.15
CA LYS A 112 22.91 -4.26 12.20
C LYS A 112 21.92 -3.25 11.63
N GLU A 113 20.70 -3.67 11.28
CA GLU A 113 19.65 -2.76 10.81
C GLU A 113 19.16 -1.82 11.92
N GLU A 114 19.09 -2.27 13.17
CA GLU A 114 18.76 -1.41 14.32
C GLU A 114 19.86 -0.40 14.62
N ALA A 115 21.13 -0.78 14.49
CA ALA A 115 22.26 0.14 14.69
C ALA A 115 22.28 1.32 13.70
N LYS A 116 21.65 1.18 12.52
CA LYS A 116 21.48 2.28 11.56
C LYS A 116 20.42 3.30 12.00
N SER A 117 19.51 2.91 12.91
CA SER A 117 18.47 3.79 13.44
C SER A 117 19.03 4.73 14.49
N ARG A 118 18.58 5.98 14.48
CA ARG A 118 18.98 6.99 15.48
C ARG A 118 18.30 6.81 16.84
N GLY A 119 17.28 5.97 16.94
CA GLY A 119 16.51 5.80 18.17
C GLY A 119 15.79 4.44 18.26
N PRO A 120 15.28 4.11 19.46
CA PRO A 120 14.59 2.86 19.72
C PRO A 120 13.25 2.80 18.97
N ARG A 121 12.87 1.59 18.54
CA ARG A 121 11.60 1.34 17.84
C ARG A 121 10.50 1.07 18.87
N VAL A 122 9.48 1.94 18.93
CA VAL A 122 8.52 2.00 20.06
C VAL A 122 7.37 0.98 19.98
N HIS A 123 7.21 0.22 18.90
CA HIS A 123 6.11 -0.77 18.75
C HIS A 123 6.59 -2.16 18.34
N HIS A 124 7.80 -2.53 18.78
CA HIS A 124 8.47 -3.78 18.39
C HIS A 124 8.59 -4.78 19.55
N GLN A 125 8.03 -4.48 20.72
CA GLN A 125 8.20 -5.30 21.93
C GLN A 125 7.48 -6.66 21.80
N ASP A 126 6.29 -6.68 21.20
CA ASP A 126 5.49 -7.90 21.05
C ASP A 126 5.79 -8.70 19.78
N LEU A 127 6.68 -8.19 18.91
CA LEU A 127 6.98 -8.82 17.64
C LEU A 127 8.13 -9.82 17.78
N GLY A 128 7.96 -10.99 17.15
CA GLY A 128 9.06 -11.93 16.93
C GLY A 128 10.12 -11.36 15.99
N LEU A 129 11.35 -11.86 16.11
CA LEU A 129 12.50 -11.45 15.27
C LEU A 129 12.17 -11.54 13.77
N ASP A 130 11.59 -12.66 13.36
CA ASP A 130 11.18 -12.90 11.98
C ASP A 130 10.26 -11.81 11.44
N GLU A 131 9.28 -11.41 12.24
CA GLU A 131 8.29 -10.41 11.84
C GLU A 131 8.89 -9.01 11.76
N LYS A 132 9.83 -8.69 12.66
CA LYS A 132 10.60 -7.45 12.58
C LYS A 132 11.36 -7.34 11.26
N ILE A 133 12.03 -8.42 10.84
CA ILE A 133 12.74 -8.50 9.56
C ILE A 133 11.76 -8.32 8.39
N LEU A 134 10.63 -9.03 8.39
CA LEU A 134 9.65 -8.95 7.31
C LEU A 134 9.00 -7.56 7.21
N ARG A 135 8.62 -6.94 8.34
CA ARG A 135 8.04 -5.59 8.35
C ARG A 135 9.05 -4.53 7.90
N HIS A 136 10.32 -4.69 8.27
CA HIS A 136 11.37 -3.81 7.77
C HIS A 136 11.54 -3.93 6.25
N PHE A 137 11.50 -5.16 5.71
CA PHE A 137 11.49 -5.39 4.28
C PHE A 137 10.27 -4.74 3.60
N ASP A 138 9.07 -4.88 4.17
CA ASP A 138 7.83 -4.25 3.65
C ASP A 138 7.96 -2.72 3.54
N LEU A 139 8.55 -2.06 4.53
CA LEU A 139 8.77 -0.61 4.55
C LEU A 139 9.89 -0.13 3.62
N SER A 140 10.78 -1.02 3.20
CA SER A 140 11.90 -0.70 2.34
C SER A 140 11.45 -0.55 0.88
N SER A 141 11.28 0.69 0.39
CA SER A 141 10.80 0.99 -0.97
C SER A 141 11.77 0.58 -2.09
N GLN A 142 13.05 0.35 -1.79
CA GLN A 142 14.08 0.01 -2.78
C GLN A 142 13.80 -1.27 -3.57
N TYR A 143 13.02 -2.20 -3.01
CA TYR A 143 12.67 -3.49 -3.64
C TYR A 143 11.31 -3.46 -4.38
N GLY A 144 10.76 -2.24 -4.58
CA GLY A 144 9.48 -2.01 -5.23
C GLY A 144 8.28 -2.14 -4.28
N PRO A 145 7.05 -2.02 -4.80
CA PRO A 145 5.83 -1.99 -3.99
C PRO A 145 5.59 -3.33 -3.28
N CYS A 146 5.11 -3.27 -2.03
CA CYS A 146 4.78 -4.43 -1.19
C CYS A 146 3.29 -4.77 -1.10
N ILE A 147 2.42 -3.86 -1.53
CA ILE A 147 0.96 -3.99 -1.41
C ILE A 147 0.43 -4.88 -2.54
N GLY A 148 -0.54 -5.76 -2.24
CA GLY A 148 -1.21 -6.62 -3.21
C GLY A 148 -0.37 -7.74 -3.84
N ILE A 149 0.85 -7.99 -3.34
CA ILE A 149 1.71 -9.09 -3.80
C ILE A 149 2.28 -9.89 -2.64
N ALA A 150 2.57 -11.17 -2.87
CA ALA A 150 3.27 -12.00 -1.90
C ALA A 150 4.70 -11.50 -1.65
N ARG A 151 5.16 -11.52 -0.39
CA ARG A 151 6.53 -11.14 0.00
C ARG A 151 7.58 -11.94 -0.78
N LEU A 152 7.37 -13.24 -0.98
CA LEU A 152 8.29 -14.09 -1.75
C LEU A 152 8.37 -13.66 -3.22
N LYS A 153 7.23 -13.35 -3.85
CA LYS A 153 7.19 -12.79 -5.21
C LYS A 153 7.92 -11.46 -5.32
N ARG A 154 7.73 -10.57 -4.33
CA ARG A 154 8.43 -9.29 -4.26
C ARG A 154 9.95 -9.47 -4.18
N TRP A 155 10.39 -10.41 -3.34
CA TRP A 155 11.80 -10.72 -3.15
C TRP A 155 12.43 -11.25 -4.45
N ARG A 156 11.79 -12.21 -5.12
CA ARG A 156 12.22 -12.73 -6.44
C ARG A 156 12.31 -11.67 -7.51
N ARG A 157 11.32 -10.78 -7.56
CA ARG A 157 11.35 -9.64 -8.49
C ARG A 157 12.55 -8.75 -8.23
N ALA A 158 12.86 -8.45 -6.96
CA ALA A 158 14.01 -7.64 -6.61
C ALA A 158 15.35 -8.33 -6.96
N GLU A 159 15.44 -9.64 -6.75
CA GLU A 159 16.58 -10.47 -7.20
C GLU A 159 16.74 -10.44 -8.72
N SER A 160 15.64 -10.63 -9.47
CA SER A 160 15.63 -10.55 -10.94
C SER A 160 16.04 -9.17 -11.45
N LEU A 161 15.76 -8.10 -10.69
CA LEU A 161 16.18 -6.74 -10.99
C LEU A 161 17.59 -6.41 -10.46
N SER A 162 18.31 -7.41 -9.91
CA SER A 162 19.67 -7.25 -9.37
C SER A 162 19.78 -6.18 -8.27
N LEU A 163 18.70 -5.97 -7.50
CA LEU A 163 18.64 -4.99 -6.40
C LEU A 163 19.25 -5.52 -5.10
N ASN A 164 19.81 -6.74 -5.12
CA ASN A 164 20.43 -7.41 -3.97
C ASN A 164 19.56 -7.40 -2.70
N PRO A 165 18.37 -8.02 -2.74
CA PRO A 165 17.56 -8.16 -1.54
C PRO A 165 18.25 -9.04 -0.48
N PRO A 166 17.98 -8.84 0.83
CA PRO A 166 18.67 -9.58 1.90
C PRO A 166 18.25 -11.05 1.88
N LEU A 167 19.22 -11.97 2.02
CA LEU A 167 18.96 -13.42 2.04
C LEU A 167 18.23 -13.85 3.31
N GLU A 168 18.40 -13.11 4.39
CA GLU A 168 17.76 -13.30 5.68
C GLU A 168 16.24 -13.26 5.53
N VAL A 169 15.72 -12.31 4.74
CA VAL A 169 14.29 -12.20 4.43
C VAL A 169 13.79 -13.46 3.75
N LEU A 170 14.50 -13.96 2.74
CA LEU A 170 14.13 -15.19 2.04
C LEU A 170 14.14 -16.39 2.99
N SER A 171 15.14 -16.50 3.87
CA SER A 171 15.21 -17.60 4.82
C SER A 171 14.03 -17.62 5.79
N VAL A 172 13.55 -16.44 6.22
CA VAL A 172 12.37 -16.32 7.08
C VAL A 172 11.10 -16.71 6.30
N LEU A 173 10.99 -16.29 5.05
CA LEU A 173 9.84 -16.63 4.19
C LEU A 173 9.76 -18.12 3.87
N LEU A 174 10.90 -18.80 3.72
CA LEU A 174 10.95 -20.24 3.51
C LEU A 174 10.64 -21.02 4.80
N LYS A 175 11.06 -20.53 5.97
CA LYS A 175 10.76 -21.15 7.27
C LYS A 175 9.28 -21.02 7.65
N LYS A 176 8.65 -19.88 7.34
CA LYS A 176 7.23 -19.64 7.58
C LYS A 176 6.41 -20.19 6.41
N GLU A 177 6.28 -21.50 6.34
CA GLU A 177 5.38 -22.16 5.39
C GLU A 177 3.92 -21.77 5.69
N GLY A 178 3.35 -20.83 4.92
CA GLY A 178 1.95 -20.43 5.08
C GLY A 178 1.60 -19.04 4.56
N ALA A 179 0.30 -18.76 4.43
CA ALA A 179 -0.21 -17.48 3.92
C ALA A 179 0.10 -16.29 4.85
N ILE A 180 0.17 -16.55 6.17
CA ILE A 180 0.35 -15.54 7.22
C ILE A 180 1.70 -14.82 7.08
N GLY A 181 2.75 -15.52 6.64
CA GLY A 181 4.07 -14.94 6.42
C GLY A 181 4.23 -14.22 5.08
N GLN A 182 3.30 -14.39 4.14
CA GLN A 182 3.45 -13.93 2.76
C GLN A 182 2.72 -12.62 2.48
N ARG A 183 1.68 -12.29 3.26
CA ARG A 183 0.98 -11.01 3.16
C ARG A 183 1.75 -9.92 3.90
N ALA A 184 1.93 -8.76 3.27
CA ALA A 184 2.59 -7.62 3.89
C ALA A 184 1.72 -7.04 5.02
N TYR A 185 2.36 -6.54 6.08
CA TYR A 185 1.62 -5.98 7.23
C TYR A 185 0.80 -4.74 6.84
N ILE A 186 1.33 -3.93 5.91
CA ILE A 186 0.64 -2.76 5.37
C ILE A 186 -0.65 -3.16 4.65
N ASP A 187 -0.65 -4.33 3.99
CA ASP A 187 -1.81 -4.84 3.25
C ASP A 187 -2.90 -5.36 4.21
N GLU A 188 -2.54 -5.76 5.43
CA GLU A 188 -3.48 -6.12 6.50
C GLU A 188 -4.12 -4.87 7.11
N LEU A 189 -3.37 -3.77 7.26
CA LEU A 189 -3.89 -2.51 7.80
C LEU A 189 -4.87 -1.79 6.86
N MET A 190 -4.77 -2.05 5.55
CA MET A 190 -5.58 -1.40 4.51
C MET A 190 -6.83 -2.20 4.12
N SER A 191 -7.09 -3.32 4.81
CA SER A 191 -8.17 -4.27 4.53
C SER A 191 -9.29 -4.19 5.56
#